data_AF-A0A2A2LYI4-F1
#
_entry.id   AF-A0A2A2LYI4-F1
#
_cell.length_a   1.000
_cell.length_b   1.000
_cell.length_c   1.000
_cell.angle_alpha   90.00
_cell.angle_beta   90.00
_cell.angle_gamma   90.00
#
_symmetry.space_group_name_H-M   'P 1'
#
loop_
_entity.id
_entity.type
_entity.pdbx_description
1 polymer ?
#
loop_
_entity_poly.entity_id
_entity_poly.type
_entity_poly.pdbx_seq_one_letter_code
_entity_poly.pdbx_strand_id
1 'polypeptide(L)'
;MDIWAHTEDIRKDKYAINKFQSIYDRLTAFYDERHMLPRDVVFEIHCRDYINRHAISDREYLKEIGKGLYLDMCAYDHSCRPNTVYTCKGFIATLRGLNPNVNLSDRSTTFYAYIELTCSLQQRKKLLKDTWYFDCQCERCTDKTDNLLTSVICPYCPKEDKVAVCIFGDSTYKNKEAKTVLCHKCNTIIPQDYIMEALTTMNFIDRIFDDREVEQMPRKTQLEFLEDLLARAGQTLPDVNVYLCKIIQNLIGIVKPSDNETLLKLHQKAEQCVRKCFPHNHPAVAFHLRNIGIFLQNIGQTEKAVKYLLEAQEILEFTLDKEHCMTMKNQALLNDALAELRQKRQNVKNGTENTENVAEQVVPEEEKPVPDQSSLENVVEISNELINAIEEKSLKKIEEVLEVPKVPKQENGSSDKNQSKKQKKQQKQQQNQANGNSKNEKSPAVESESGKVTDLTQISQPAKTEQLTQNGTEKETRRETKKVVVCDDLYSDNMDDLPELVQ
;
A
#
# COMPACT_ATOMS: atom_id res chain seq x y z
N MET A 1 -3.31 -29.97 -3.52
CA MET A 1 -3.26 -28.50 -3.55
C MET A 1 -1.83 -28.14 -3.21
N ASP A 2 -1.04 -27.82 -4.24
CA ASP A 2 0.41 -27.65 -4.11
C ASP A 2 0.75 -26.19 -3.81
N ILE A 3 0.08 -25.63 -2.79
CA ILE A 3 0.37 -24.30 -2.23
C ILE A 3 1.11 -24.47 -0.91
N TRP A 4 1.95 -23.49 -0.59
CA TRP A 4 2.81 -23.52 0.60
C TRP A 4 1.99 -23.63 1.89
N ALA A 5 2.41 -24.46 2.83
CA ALA A 5 1.69 -24.66 4.08
C ALA A 5 2.46 -24.20 5.32
N HIS A 6 3.80 -24.18 5.29
CA HIS A 6 4.63 -23.92 6.48
C HIS A 6 4.22 -24.76 7.71
N THR A 7 3.71 -25.99 7.48
CA THR A 7 3.12 -26.84 8.53
C THR A 7 4.08 -27.08 9.70
N GLU A 8 5.36 -27.32 9.42
CA GLU A 8 6.37 -27.56 10.45
C GLU A 8 6.74 -26.29 11.22
N ASP A 9 6.73 -25.13 10.57
CA ASP A 9 6.97 -23.85 11.23
C ASP A 9 5.80 -23.49 12.15
N ILE A 10 4.56 -23.61 11.65
CA ILE A 10 3.32 -23.38 12.40
C ILE A 10 3.21 -24.35 13.58
N ARG A 11 3.61 -25.62 13.41
CA ARG A 11 3.60 -26.63 14.49
C ARG A 11 4.55 -26.25 15.63
N LYS A 12 5.67 -25.58 15.34
CA LYS A 12 6.66 -25.10 16.33
C LYS A 12 6.27 -23.76 16.94
N ASP A 13 5.45 -22.97 16.25
CA ASP A 13 4.92 -21.71 16.74
C ASP A 13 3.79 -21.96 17.77
N LYS A 14 4.12 -21.76 19.06
CA LYS A 14 3.18 -21.92 20.18
C LYS A 14 1.93 -21.05 20.03
N TYR A 15 2.06 -19.83 19.50
CA TYR A 15 0.92 -18.94 19.32
C TYR A 15 0.01 -19.47 18.22
N ALA A 16 0.58 -19.82 17.07
CA ALA A 16 -0.17 -20.30 15.92
C ALA A 16 -0.89 -21.63 16.21
N ILE A 17 -0.24 -22.58 16.90
CA ILE A 17 -0.85 -23.87 17.24
C ILE A 17 -2.00 -23.71 18.25
N ASN A 18 -1.88 -22.79 19.21
CA ASN A 18 -2.96 -22.48 20.16
C ASN A 18 -4.15 -21.83 19.44
N LYS A 19 -3.86 -20.95 18.47
CA LYS A 19 -4.91 -20.34 17.63
C LYS A 19 -5.63 -21.40 16.80
N PHE A 20 -4.90 -22.32 16.18
CA PHE A 20 -5.48 -23.45 15.45
C PHE A 20 -6.36 -24.31 16.36
N GLN A 21 -5.90 -24.64 17.58
CA GLN A 21 -6.69 -25.43 18.52
C GLN A 21 -8.04 -24.77 18.81
N SER A 22 -8.04 -23.45 19.08
CA SER A 22 -9.29 -22.71 19.30
C SER A 22 -10.23 -22.73 18.09
N ILE A 23 -9.69 -22.67 16.87
CA ILE A 23 -10.47 -22.77 15.64
C ILE A 23 -11.03 -24.19 15.48
N TYR A 24 -10.21 -25.21 15.69
CA TYR A 24 -10.60 -26.62 15.58
C TYR A 24 -11.73 -26.98 16.56
N ASP A 25 -11.65 -26.50 17.80
CA ASP A 25 -12.70 -26.73 18.82
C ASP A 25 -14.03 -26.11 18.39
N ARG A 26 -14.00 -24.88 17.83
CA ARG A 26 -15.20 -24.22 17.30
C ARG A 26 -15.78 -24.94 16.09
N LEU A 27 -14.93 -25.40 15.18
CA LEU A 27 -15.37 -26.17 14.00
C LEU A 27 -16.02 -27.49 14.42
N THR A 28 -15.43 -28.19 15.39
CA THR A 28 -15.97 -29.44 15.93
C THR A 28 -17.32 -29.22 16.59
N ALA A 29 -17.47 -28.14 17.38
CA ALA A 29 -18.74 -27.78 17.99
C ALA A 29 -19.82 -27.39 16.95
N PHE A 30 -19.42 -26.78 15.84
CA PHE A 30 -20.34 -26.35 14.78
C PHE A 30 -20.79 -27.49 13.87
N TYR A 31 -19.86 -28.34 13.43
CA TYR A 31 -20.12 -29.41 12.46
C TYR A 31 -20.48 -30.76 13.09
N ASP A 32 -20.24 -30.96 14.39
CA ASP A 32 -20.18 -32.27 15.06
C ASP A 32 -18.92 -33.07 14.64
N GLU A 33 -18.26 -33.69 15.62
CA GLU A 33 -17.01 -34.44 15.42
C GLU A 33 -17.13 -35.53 14.36
N ARG A 34 -18.31 -36.16 14.21
CA ARG A 34 -18.53 -37.23 13.23
C ARG A 34 -18.47 -36.75 11.77
N HIS A 35 -18.61 -35.44 11.55
CA HIS A 35 -18.54 -34.82 10.22
C HIS A 35 -17.19 -34.15 9.96
N MET A 36 -16.27 -34.17 10.94
CA MET A 36 -14.95 -33.59 10.81
C MET A 36 -14.00 -34.54 10.05
N LEU A 37 -13.11 -33.95 9.26
CA LEU A 37 -11.93 -34.66 8.74
C LEU A 37 -10.94 -34.95 9.90
N PRO A 38 -10.00 -35.90 9.73
CA PRO A 38 -8.95 -36.13 10.71
C PRO A 38 -8.21 -34.83 11.07
N ARG A 39 -7.92 -34.63 12.37
CA ARG A 39 -7.34 -33.38 12.88
C ARG A 39 -6.10 -32.93 12.11
N ASP A 40 -5.20 -33.85 11.76
CA ASP A 40 -3.99 -33.52 11.01
C ASP A 40 -4.28 -33.02 9.58
N VAL A 41 -5.32 -33.55 8.94
CA VAL A 41 -5.79 -33.06 7.63
C VAL A 41 -6.38 -31.66 7.75
N VAL A 42 -7.19 -31.42 8.80
CA VAL A 42 -7.75 -30.08 9.08
C VAL A 42 -6.63 -29.08 9.39
N PHE A 43 -5.61 -29.50 10.13
CA PHE A 43 -4.43 -28.69 10.41
C PHE A 43 -3.68 -28.33 9.13
N GLU A 44 -3.44 -29.29 8.24
CA GLU A 44 -2.76 -29.03 6.98
C GLU A 44 -3.57 -28.08 6.06
N ILE A 45 -4.89 -28.21 6.02
CA ILE A 45 -5.78 -27.29 5.31
C ILE A 45 -5.73 -25.89 5.93
N HIS A 46 -5.78 -25.79 7.27
CA HIS A 46 -5.65 -24.51 7.97
C HIS A 46 -4.33 -23.82 7.67
N CYS A 47 -3.22 -24.56 7.69
CA CYS A 47 -1.90 -24.05 7.36
C CYS A 47 -1.86 -23.50 5.92
N ARG A 48 -2.38 -24.24 4.94
CA ARG A 48 -2.49 -23.78 3.55
C ARG A 48 -3.37 -22.53 3.41
N ASP A 49 -4.54 -22.49 4.03
CA ASP A 49 -5.40 -21.31 4.01
C ASP A 49 -4.69 -20.10 4.65
N TYR A 50 -4.08 -20.30 5.81
CA TYR A 50 -3.46 -19.24 6.59
C TYR A 50 -2.33 -18.53 5.85
N ILE A 51 -1.49 -19.29 5.16
CA ILE A 51 -0.37 -18.75 4.40
C ILE A 51 -0.82 -18.05 3.11
N ASN A 52 -1.91 -18.51 2.48
CA ASN A 52 -2.20 -18.19 1.08
C ASN A 52 -3.50 -17.40 0.85
N ARG A 53 -4.37 -17.21 1.84
CA ARG A 53 -5.61 -16.45 1.65
C ARG A 53 -5.33 -14.97 1.35
N HIS A 54 -6.14 -14.39 0.48
CA HIS A 54 -6.11 -12.99 0.10
C HIS A 54 -7.28 -12.23 0.72
N ALA A 55 -7.06 -10.95 1.02
CA ALA A 55 -8.13 -10.02 1.32
C ALA A 55 -8.99 -9.80 0.08
N ILE A 56 -10.31 -9.86 0.21
CA ILE A 56 -11.27 -9.45 -0.82
C ILE A 56 -11.63 -8.01 -0.53
N SER A 57 -11.30 -7.09 -1.44
CA SER A 57 -11.66 -5.69 -1.29
C SER A 57 -13.11 -5.41 -1.71
N ASP A 58 -13.66 -4.31 -1.21
CA ASP A 58 -14.86 -3.71 -1.76
C ASP A 58 -14.64 -3.21 -3.21
N ARG A 59 -15.72 -2.69 -3.82
CA ARG A 59 -15.69 -2.16 -5.20
C ARG A 59 -14.84 -0.91 -5.35
N GLU A 60 -14.41 -0.32 -4.24
CA GLU A 60 -13.62 0.92 -4.20
C GLU A 60 -12.15 0.66 -3.91
N TYR A 61 -11.77 -0.59 -3.64
CA TYR A 61 -10.42 -0.96 -3.22
C TYR A 61 -10.04 -0.36 -1.84
N LEU A 62 -11.01 0.06 -1.03
CA LEU A 62 -10.76 0.77 0.23
C LEU A 62 -10.87 -0.09 1.48
N LYS A 63 -11.65 -1.17 1.42
CA LYS A 63 -11.97 -1.99 2.59
C LYS A 63 -11.93 -3.47 2.26
N GLU A 64 -11.35 -4.27 3.14
CA GLU A 64 -11.50 -5.71 3.17
C GLU A 64 -12.92 -6.08 3.62
N ILE A 65 -13.62 -6.82 2.77
CA ILE A 65 -14.98 -7.32 3.03
C ILE A 65 -15.00 -8.84 3.24
N GLY A 66 -13.85 -9.51 3.10
CA GLY A 66 -13.75 -10.95 3.29
C GLY A 66 -12.38 -11.53 2.93
N LYS A 67 -12.29 -12.86 2.97
CA LYS A 67 -11.10 -13.61 2.57
C LYS A 67 -11.42 -14.60 1.45
N GLY A 68 -10.51 -14.76 0.50
CA GLY A 68 -10.62 -15.73 -0.59
C GLY A 68 -9.30 -16.44 -0.84
N LEU A 69 -9.36 -17.69 -1.30
CA LEU A 69 -8.18 -18.45 -1.69
C LEU A 69 -8.08 -18.48 -3.22
N TYR A 70 -7.15 -17.70 -3.78
CA TYR A 70 -6.95 -17.55 -5.21
C TYR A 70 -5.70 -18.31 -5.65
N LEU A 71 -5.86 -19.55 -6.11
CA LEU A 71 -4.71 -20.45 -6.35
C LEU A 71 -3.68 -19.88 -7.34
N ASP A 72 -4.12 -19.18 -8.39
CA ASP A 72 -3.21 -18.53 -9.35
C ASP A 72 -2.42 -17.37 -8.71
N MET A 73 -3.05 -16.63 -7.78
CA MET A 73 -2.42 -15.53 -7.05
C MET A 73 -1.43 -16.03 -6.00
N CYS A 74 -1.63 -17.23 -5.44
CA CYS A 74 -0.71 -17.84 -4.47
C CYS A 74 0.68 -18.12 -5.06
N ALA A 75 0.83 -18.04 -6.39
CA ALA A 75 2.06 -18.31 -7.10
C ALA A 75 3.01 -17.10 -7.22
N TYR A 76 2.60 -15.90 -6.80
CA TYR A 76 3.42 -14.69 -6.87
C TYR A 76 3.97 -14.33 -5.50
N ASP A 77 5.25 -13.93 -5.48
CA ASP A 77 5.96 -13.61 -4.26
C ASP A 77 5.73 -12.17 -3.78
N HIS A 78 6.15 -11.94 -2.53
CA HIS A 78 6.10 -10.66 -1.88
C HIS A 78 7.21 -9.69 -2.34
N SER A 79 6.87 -8.41 -2.47
CA SER A 79 7.83 -7.30 -2.38
C SER A 79 7.26 -6.14 -1.56
N CYS A 80 8.09 -5.48 -0.73
CA CYS A 80 7.72 -4.24 -0.05
C CYS A 80 7.73 -3.01 -0.98
N ARG A 81 8.23 -3.17 -2.22
CA ARG A 81 8.05 -2.25 -3.35
C ARG A 81 7.47 -3.08 -4.50
N PRO A 82 6.16 -3.38 -4.44
CA PRO A 82 5.53 -4.23 -5.43
C PRO A 82 5.49 -3.53 -6.78
N ASN A 83 5.47 -4.30 -7.85
CA ASN A 83 5.21 -3.80 -9.20
C ASN A 83 3.81 -4.19 -9.69
N THR A 84 3.04 -4.89 -8.87
CA THR A 84 1.63 -5.19 -9.11
C THR A 84 0.77 -4.91 -7.89
N VAL A 85 -0.52 -4.76 -8.14
CA VAL A 85 -1.58 -4.76 -7.13
C VAL A 85 -2.70 -5.66 -7.65
N TYR A 86 -3.52 -6.21 -6.75
CA TYR A 86 -4.72 -6.90 -7.18
C TYR A 86 -5.97 -6.17 -6.67
N THR A 87 -7.03 -6.17 -7.48
CA THR A 87 -8.31 -5.56 -7.14
C THR A 87 -9.42 -6.59 -7.22
N CYS A 88 -10.50 -6.37 -6.48
CA CYS A 88 -11.63 -7.30 -6.44
C CYS A 88 -12.87 -6.71 -7.10
N LYS A 89 -13.47 -7.48 -8.02
CA LYS A 89 -14.84 -7.25 -8.52
C LYS A 89 -15.73 -8.36 -7.99
N GLY A 90 -16.27 -8.18 -6.78
CA GLY A 90 -16.87 -9.27 -6.03
C GLY A 90 -15.81 -10.31 -5.70
N PHE A 91 -16.06 -11.58 -6.07
CA PHE A 91 -15.09 -12.66 -5.84
C PHE A 91 -14.00 -12.77 -6.91
N ILE A 92 -13.99 -11.92 -7.95
CA ILE A 92 -12.97 -11.98 -9.00
C ILE A 92 -11.79 -11.09 -8.60
N ALA A 93 -10.65 -11.69 -8.27
CA ALA A 93 -9.39 -10.98 -8.08
C ALA A 93 -8.68 -10.79 -9.43
N THR A 94 -8.27 -9.55 -9.73
CA THR A 94 -7.56 -9.19 -10.96
C THR A 94 -6.21 -8.59 -10.61
N LEU A 95 -5.12 -9.24 -11.02
CA LEU A 95 -3.76 -8.73 -10.87
C LEU A 95 -3.45 -7.69 -11.95
N ARG A 96 -2.89 -6.54 -11.55
CA ARG A 96 -2.65 -5.39 -12.43
C ARG A 96 -1.23 -4.85 -12.20
N GLY A 97 -0.57 -4.48 -13.29
CA GLY A 97 0.74 -3.83 -13.26
C GLY A 97 0.65 -2.41 -12.69
N LEU A 98 1.69 -2.00 -11.94
CA LEU A 98 1.89 -0.63 -11.47
C LEU A 98 2.86 0.15 -12.37
N ASN A 99 3.36 -0.47 -13.44
CA ASN A 99 4.14 0.18 -14.49
C ASN A 99 4.01 -0.63 -15.80
N PRO A 100 4.27 -0.03 -16.98
CA PRO A 100 4.03 -0.69 -18.26
C PRO A 100 4.99 -1.85 -18.57
N ASN A 101 6.06 -2.03 -17.79
CA ASN A 101 7.09 -3.03 -18.03
C ASN A 101 6.83 -4.35 -17.28
N VAL A 102 5.70 -4.48 -16.59
CA VAL A 102 5.36 -5.67 -15.82
C VAL A 102 4.94 -6.80 -16.74
N ASN A 103 5.65 -7.92 -16.69
CA ASN A 103 5.21 -9.17 -17.32
C ASN A 103 4.45 -10.04 -16.30
N LEU A 104 3.13 -9.91 -16.26
CA LEU A 104 2.27 -10.66 -15.32
C LEU A 104 2.42 -12.19 -15.42
N SER A 105 2.93 -12.72 -16.54
CA SER A 105 3.16 -14.17 -16.66
C SER A 105 4.48 -14.63 -16.06
N ASP A 106 5.42 -13.71 -15.80
CA ASP A 106 6.71 -14.01 -15.19
C ASP A 106 6.67 -13.77 -13.68
N ARG A 107 6.43 -14.87 -12.96
CA ARG A 107 6.37 -14.90 -11.49
C ARG A 107 7.70 -14.56 -10.81
N SER A 108 8.83 -14.68 -11.50
CA SER A 108 10.14 -14.34 -10.94
C SER A 108 10.39 -12.83 -10.89
N THR A 109 9.59 -12.05 -11.61
CA THR A 109 9.69 -10.59 -11.70
C THR A 109 8.43 -9.87 -11.26
N THR A 110 7.35 -10.60 -10.97
CA THR A 110 6.04 -10.03 -10.62
C THR A 110 5.75 -10.21 -9.14
N PHE A 111 5.54 -9.10 -8.43
CA PHE A 111 5.39 -9.08 -6.98
C PHE A 111 4.24 -8.17 -6.55
N TYR A 112 3.45 -8.64 -5.60
CA TYR A 112 2.48 -7.83 -4.86
C TYR A 112 2.84 -7.78 -3.36
N ALA A 113 2.27 -6.83 -2.62
CA ALA A 113 2.55 -6.71 -1.18
C ALA A 113 1.60 -7.60 -0.36
N TYR A 114 2.15 -8.35 0.59
CA TYR A 114 1.38 -9.19 1.52
C TYR A 114 0.96 -8.41 2.77
N ILE A 115 1.52 -7.22 2.92
CA ILE A 115 1.45 -6.39 4.11
C ILE A 115 1.22 -4.94 3.70
N GLU A 116 0.77 -4.13 4.66
CA GLU A 116 0.73 -2.67 4.48
C GLU A 116 2.13 -2.08 4.27
N LEU A 117 2.18 -1.05 3.42
CA LEU A 117 3.45 -0.43 3.04
C LEU A 117 3.83 0.78 3.89
N THR A 118 2.90 1.35 4.67
CA THR A 118 3.13 2.48 5.60
C THR A 118 3.67 2.02 6.95
N CYS A 119 4.79 1.29 6.92
CA CYS A 119 5.47 0.81 8.12
C CYS A 119 6.99 0.77 7.92
N SER A 120 7.73 0.75 9.03
CA SER A 120 9.19 0.76 9.06
C SER A 120 9.80 -0.54 8.53
N LEU A 121 11.07 -0.49 8.13
CA LEU A 121 11.82 -1.67 7.70
C LEU A 121 11.76 -2.81 8.72
N GLN A 122 11.91 -2.48 10.00
CA GLN A 122 11.89 -3.41 11.12
C GLN A 122 10.51 -4.05 11.27
N GLN A 123 9.44 -3.23 11.19
CA GLN A 123 8.05 -3.72 11.26
C GLN A 123 7.75 -4.68 10.10
N ARG A 124 8.14 -4.33 8.86
CA ARG A 124 7.94 -5.19 7.67
C ARG A 124 8.64 -6.53 7.83
N LYS A 125 9.95 -6.51 8.15
CA LYS A 125 10.74 -7.75 8.32
C LYS A 125 10.17 -8.63 9.44
N LYS A 126 9.81 -8.03 10.57
CA LYS A 126 9.20 -8.75 11.69
C LYS A 126 7.88 -9.39 11.29
N LEU A 127 6.97 -8.63 10.67
CA LEU A 127 5.65 -9.12 10.28
C LEU A 127 5.75 -10.27 9.26
N LEU A 128 6.60 -10.11 8.24
CA LEU A 128 6.82 -11.14 7.22
C LEU A 128 7.41 -12.42 7.81
N LYS A 129 8.38 -12.29 8.71
CA LYS A 129 8.99 -13.43 9.40
C LYS A 129 8.02 -14.13 10.35
N ASP A 130 7.24 -13.36 11.12
CA ASP A 130 6.30 -13.91 12.11
C ASP A 130 5.07 -14.56 11.46
N THR A 131 4.69 -14.18 10.23
CA THR A 131 3.45 -14.64 9.58
C THR A 131 3.69 -15.57 8.39
N TRP A 132 4.72 -15.30 7.57
CA TRP A 132 5.06 -16.06 6.36
C TRP A 132 6.44 -16.75 6.47
N TYR A 133 7.10 -16.70 7.63
CA TYR A 133 8.29 -17.48 7.93
C TYR A 133 9.49 -17.24 6.99
N PHE A 134 9.62 -16.05 6.40
CA PHE A 134 10.78 -15.67 5.58
C PHE A 134 11.34 -14.29 5.93
N ASP A 135 12.63 -14.09 5.63
CA ASP A 135 13.32 -12.81 5.78
C ASP A 135 13.34 -12.07 4.42
N CYS A 136 12.54 -11.01 4.28
CA CYS A 136 12.43 -10.27 3.02
C CYS A 136 13.72 -9.52 2.64
N GLN A 137 14.18 -9.73 1.40
CA GLN A 137 15.35 -9.10 0.78
C GLN A 137 15.01 -8.29 -0.49
N CYS A 138 13.75 -7.84 -0.63
CA CYS A 138 13.33 -7.05 -1.78
C CYS A 138 14.09 -5.71 -1.87
N GLU A 139 14.01 -5.06 -3.03
CA GLU A 139 14.73 -3.81 -3.32
C GLU A 139 14.52 -2.72 -2.25
N ARG A 140 13.31 -2.59 -1.68
CA ARG A 140 13.03 -1.62 -0.61
C ARG A 140 13.64 -2.02 0.73
N CYS A 141 13.70 -3.30 1.05
CA CYS A 141 14.34 -3.78 2.27
C CYS A 141 15.87 -3.60 2.26
N THR A 142 16.46 -3.43 1.08
CA THR A 142 17.88 -3.16 0.87
C THR A 142 18.18 -1.68 0.54
N ASP A 143 17.16 -0.87 0.28
CA ASP A 143 17.28 0.54 -0.07
C ASP A 143 17.65 1.38 1.17
N LYS A 144 18.84 1.96 1.19
CA LYS A 144 19.33 2.78 2.31
C LYS A 144 18.50 4.05 2.52
N THR A 145 17.78 4.52 1.50
CA THR A 145 16.91 5.69 1.60
C THR A 145 15.59 5.39 2.33
N ASP A 146 15.25 4.11 2.55
CA ASP A 146 14.08 3.71 3.36
C ASP A 146 14.26 4.10 4.83
N ASN A 147 15.51 4.25 5.31
CA ASN A 147 15.82 4.73 6.67
C ASN A 147 15.31 6.16 6.92
N LEU A 148 14.94 6.91 5.88
CA LEU A 148 14.29 8.21 6.02
C LEU A 148 12.94 8.10 6.74
N LEU A 149 12.24 6.97 6.59
CA LEU A 149 10.93 6.71 7.22
C LEU A 149 11.00 6.60 8.75
N THR A 150 12.19 6.47 9.32
CA THR A 150 12.43 6.42 10.78
C THR A 150 13.48 7.45 11.21
N SER A 151 13.65 8.49 10.40
CA SER A 151 14.56 9.61 10.67
C SER A 151 14.04 10.56 11.75
N VAL A 152 14.93 11.44 12.23
CA VAL A 152 14.63 12.50 13.20
C VAL A 152 14.92 13.88 12.59
N ILE A 153 14.31 14.92 13.12
CA ILE A 153 14.60 16.30 12.76
C ILE A 153 15.95 16.70 13.36
N CYS A 154 16.81 17.38 12.61
CA CYS A 154 18.01 17.99 13.19
C CYS A 154 17.62 19.10 14.20
N PRO A 155 18.07 19.03 15.47
CA PRO A 155 17.77 20.05 16.47
C PRO A 155 18.57 21.35 16.29
N TYR A 156 19.63 21.33 15.48
CA TYR A 156 20.54 22.48 15.28
C TYR A 156 20.29 23.28 14.00
N CYS A 157 19.62 22.69 13.02
CA CYS A 157 19.30 23.41 11.78
C CYS A 157 18.26 24.51 12.06
N PRO A 158 18.38 25.68 11.39
CA PRO A 158 17.37 26.74 11.48
C PRO A 158 15.97 26.23 11.13
N LYS A 159 14.93 26.78 11.76
CA LYS A 159 13.54 26.31 11.59
C LYS A 159 13.08 26.25 10.13
N GLU A 160 13.36 27.29 9.35
CA GLU A 160 13.04 27.41 7.91
C GLU A 160 13.72 26.33 7.04
N ASP A 161 14.74 25.68 7.58
CA ASP A 161 15.70 24.91 6.80
C ASP A 161 16.08 23.59 7.50
N LYS A 162 15.18 23.12 8.37
CA LYS A 162 15.31 21.86 9.12
C LYS A 162 15.37 20.68 8.16
N VAL A 163 16.23 19.71 8.49
CA VAL A 163 16.37 18.49 7.70
C VAL A 163 16.13 17.24 8.52
N ALA A 164 15.63 16.23 7.84
CA ALA A 164 15.56 14.87 8.34
C ALA A 164 16.96 14.23 8.34
N VAL A 165 17.31 13.59 9.44
CA VAL A 165 18.57 12.89 9.69
C VAL A 165 18.24 11.44 9.99
N CYS A 166 18.69 10.52 9.14
CA CYS A 166 18.56 9.10 9.39
C CYS A 166 19.32 8.74 10.68
N ILE A 167 18.74 7.87 11.51
CA ILE A 167 19.38 7.35 12.73
C ILE A 167 19.70 5.85 12.63
N PHE A 168 19.39 5.24 11.48
CA PHE A 168 19.68 3.86 11.12
C PHE A 168 20.42 3.78 9.76
N GLY A 169 21.22 2.72 9.57
CA GLY A 169 21.92 2.42 8.31
C GLY A 169 23.44 2.67 8.35
N ASP A 170 24.16 2.26 7.30
CA ASP A 170 25.63 2.40 7.26
C ASP A 170 26.10 3.85 7.17
N SER A 171 25.23 4.76 6.71
CA SER A 171 25.51 6.19 6.62
C SER A 171 25.49 6.90 7.97
N THR A 172 25.00 6.26 9.04
CA THR A 172 24.82 6.88 10.36
C THR A 172 25.99 6.68 11.32
N TYR A 173 27.18 6.30 10.83
CA TYR A 173 28.37 6.14 11.67
C TYR A 173 29.64 6.63 10.96
N LYS A 174 29.97 7.91 11.10
CA LYS A 174 31.33 8.40 10.84
C LYS A 174 32.11 8.67 12.14
N ASN A 175 32.05 7.71 13.06
CA ASN A 175 33.21 7.08 13.70
C ASN A 175 32.76 5.69 14.19
N LYS A 176 33.38 4.61 13.70
CA LYS A 176 33.02 3.22 14.03
C LYS A 176 33.20 2.90 15.52
N GLU A 177 33.97 3.70 16.25
CA GLU A 177 34.22 3.53 17.68
C GLU A 177 33.20 4.26 18.57
N ALA A 178 32.65 5.40 18.10
CA ALA A 178 31.83 6.30 18.93
C ALA A 178 30.30 6.24 18.66
N LYS A 179 29.85 5.56 17.59
CA LYS A 179 28.43 5.42 17.21
C LYS A 179 27.63 6.74 17.10
N THR A 180 28.26 7.83 16.64
CA THR A 180 27.64 9.16 16.58
C THR A 180 26.87 9.40 15.26
N VAL A 181 25.70 10.02 15.37
CA VAL A 181 24.87 10.46 14.23
C VAL A 181 25.20 11.91 13.90
N LEU A 182 25.48 12.22 12.64
CA LEU A 182 25.76 13.59 12.17
C LEU A 182 24.66 14.08 11.23
N CYS A 183 24.27 15.34 11.39
CA CYS A 183 23.43 16.01 10.39
C CYS A 183 24.22 16.21 9.09
N HIS A 184 23.68 15.75 7.96
CA HIS A 184 24.33 15.92 6.63
C HIS A 184 24.43 17.38 6.16
N LYS A 185 23.66 18.27 6.78
CA LYS A 185 23.59 19.68 6.40
C LYS A 185 24.48 20.59 7.24
N CYS A 186 24.32 20.57 8.56
CA CYS A 186 25.08 21.43 9.46
C CYS A 186 26.34 20.75 10.04
N ASN A 187 26.54 19.46 9.73
CA ASN A 187 27.66 18.64 10.22
C ASN A 187 27.77 18.53 11.75
N THR A 188 26.73 18.92 12.49
CA THR A 188 26.68 18.79 13.95
C THR A 188 26.30 17.37 14.35
N ILE A 189 26.94 16.87 15.40
CA ILE A 189 26.61 15.58 16.02
C ILE A 189 25.26 15.72 16.73
N ILE A 190 24.33 14.83 16.43
CA ILE A 190 23.03 14.74 17.10
C ILE A 190 23.25 14.09 18.47
N PRO A 191 22.78 14.71 19.58
CA PRO A 191 22.92 14.15 20.92
C PRO A 191 22.24 12.79 21.05
N GLN A 192 22.86 11.87 21.79
CA GLN A 192 22.36 10.51 21.95
C GLN A 192 21.03 10.48 22.72
N ASP A 193 20.87 11.32 23.74
CA ASP A 193 19.62 11.51 24.49
C ASP A 193 18.47 11.97 23.60
N TYR A 194 18.73 12.91 22.67
CA TYR A 194 17.74 13.33 21.67
C TYR A 194 17.29 12.18 20.76
N ILE A 195 18.23 11.33 20.32
CA ILE A 195 17.91 10.13 19.53
C ILE A 195 17.09 9.15 20.37
N MET A 196 17.46 8.93 21.64
CA MET A 196 16.74 8.03 22.55
C MET A 196 15.31 8.52 22.83
N GLU A 197 15.08 9.83 22.93
CA GLU A 197 13.76 10.42 23.06
C GLU A 197 12.89 10.15 21.81
N ALA A 198 13.45 10.34 20.61
CA ALA A 198 12.76 10.02 19.37
C ALA A 198 12.41 8.53 19.26
N LEU A 199 13.34 7.63 19.62
CA LEU A 199 13.10 6.19 19.67
C LEU A 199 12.01 5.81 20.69
N THR A 200 12.02 6.44 21.86
CA THR A 200 11.01 6.24 22.89
C THR A 200 9.64 6.70 22.40
N THR A 201 9.58 7.83 21.68
CA THR A 201 8.37 8.35 21.05
C THR A 201 7.83 7.36 20.01
N MET A 202 8.67 6.86 19.10
CA MET A 202 8.28 5.88 18.09
C MET A 202 7.76 4.58 18.73
N ASN A 203 8.46 4.05 19.73
CA ASN A 203 8.02 2.84 20.45
C ASN A 203 6.70 3.05 21.20
N PHE A 204 6.51 4.23 21.81
CA PHE A 204 5.25 4.58 22.46
C PHE A 204 4.10 4.60 21.46
N ILE A 205 4.28 5.27 20.31
CA ILE A 205 3.32 5.31 19.21
C ILE A 205 2.95 3.90 18.75
N ASP A 206 3.93 3.04 18.53
CA ASP A 206 3.65 1.66 18.11
C ASP A 206 2.83 0.91 19.14
N ARG A 207 3.24 0.98 20.41
CA ARG A 207 2.59 0.28 21.51
C ARG A 207 1.12 0.71 21.68
N ILE A 208 0.82 2.01 21.70
CA ILE A 208 -0.56 2.49 21.94
C ILE A 208 -1.53 2.02 20.84
N PHE A 209 -1.05 1.91 19.60
CA PHE A 209 -1.86 1.46 18.47
C PHE A 209 -1.95 -0.06 18.42
N ASP A 210 -0.86 -0.78 18.66
CA ASP A 210 -0.85 -2.24 18.69
C ASP A 210 -1.71 -2.78 19.87
N ASP A 211 -1.75 -2.06 21.00
CA ASP A 211 -2.58 -2.38 22.17
C ASP A 211 -4.04 -1.84 22.03
N ARG A 212 -4.35 -1.14 20.93
CA ARG A 212 -5.64 -0.47 20.69
C ARG A 212 -6.09 0.44 21.83
N GLU A 213 -5.15 1.12 22.49
CA GLU A 213 -5.44 2.01 23.61
C GLU A 213 -6.27 3.23 23.16
N VAL A 214 -6.01 3.73 21.96
CA VAL A 214 -6.75 4.87 21.39
C VAL A 214 -8.22 4.52 21.17
N GLU A 215 -8.52 3.37 20.58
CA GLU A 215 -9.89 2.92 20.31
C GLU A 215 -10.73 2.75 21.59
N GLN A 216 -10.08 2.49 22.73
CA GLN A 216 -10.73 2.34 24.03
C GLN A 216 -11.10 3.69 24.68
N MET A 217 -10.54 4.80 24.20
CA MET A 217 -10.86 6.14 24.72
C MET A 217 -12.20 6.65 24.15
N PRO A 218 -12.93 7.52 24.87
CA PRO A 218 -14.05 8.25 24.30
C PRO A 218 -13.61 9.11 23.10
N ARG A 219 -14.45 9.20 22.06
CA ARG A 219 -14.11 9.89 20.78
C ARG A 219 -13.56 11.30 20.95
N LYS A 220 -14.11 12.10 21.88
CA LYS A 220 -13.59 13.46 22.17
C LYS A 220 -12.16 13.42 22.69
N THR A 221 -11.89 12.50 23.63
CA THR A 221 -10.56 12.30 24.22
C THR A 221 -9.57 11.75 23.20
N GLN A 222 -10.00 10.91 22.26
CA GLN A 222 -9.15 10.42 21.17
C GLN A 222 -8.61 11.58 20.33
N LEU A 223 -9.49 12.50 19.93
CA LEU A 223 -9.11 13.66 19.12
C LEU A 223 -8.05 14.51 19.85
N GLU A 224 -8.34 14.94 21.08
CA GLU A 224 -7.43 15.75 21.90
C GLU A 224 -6.09 15.05 22.14
N PHE A 225 -6.12 13.75 22.43
CA PHE A 225 -4.92 12.94 22.65
C PHE A 225 -4.05 12.82 21.40
N LEU A 226 -4.66 12.53 20.24
CA LEU A 226 -3.94 12.38 18.98
C LEU A 226 -3.38 13.71 18.46
N GLU A 227 -4.09 14.82 18.65
CA GLU A 227 -3.59 16.17 18.33
C GLU A 227 -2.37 16.53 19.17
N ASP A 228 -2.44 16.33 20.50
CA ASP A 228 -1.30 16.54 21.39
C ASP A 228 -0.12 15.63 21.06
N LEU A 229 -0.39 14.34 20.81
CA LEU A 229 0.65 13.39 20.42
C LEU A 229 1.30 13.78 19.09
N LEU A 230 0.52 14.21 18.09
CA LEU A 230 1.02 14.69 16.81
C LEU A 230 1.89 15.94 16.98
N ALA A 231 1.45 16.88 17.82
CA ALA A 231 2.17 18.12 18.10
C ALA A 231 3.51 17.85 18.78
N ARG A 232 3.55 16.97 19.78
CA ARG A 232 4.78 16.57 20.47
C ARG A 232 5.72 15.75 19.57
N ALA A 233 5.20 14.72 18.91
CA ALA A 233 5.99 13.89 18.01
C ALA A 233 6.56 14.70 16.84
N GLY A 234 5.82 15.68 16.32
CA GLY A 234 6.27 16.56 15.25
C GLY A 234 7.42 17.51 15.61
N GLN A 235 7.80 17.61 16.89
CA GLN A 235 8.98 18.38 17.31
C GLN A 235 10.29 17.64 17.02
N THR A 236 10.25 16.30 16.99
CA THR A 236 11.42 15.42 16.86
C THR A 236 11.37 14.55 15.61
N LEU A 237 10.18 14.20 15.11
CA LEU A 237 9.97 13.36 13.93
C LEU A 237 9.56 14.20 12.72
N PRO A 238 10.22 14.06 11.56
CA PRO A 238 9.85 14.77 10.34
C PRO A 238 8.58 14.16 9.71
N ASP A 239 7.93 14.90 8.82
CA ASP A 239 6.68 14.51 8.14
C ASP A 239 6.76 13.18 7.36
N VAL A 240 7.94 12.86 6.84
CA VAL A 240 8.23 11.56 6.18
C VAL A 240 8.27 10.36 7.13
N ASN A 241 8.29 10.58 8.45
CA ASN A 241 8.40 9.50 9.42
C ASN A 241 7.09 8.69 9.52
N VAL A 242 7.18 7.37 9.38
CA VAL A 242 5.98 6.47 9.35
C VAL A 242 5.19 6.49 10.65
N TYR A 243 5.81 6.78 11.79
CA TYR A 243 5.13 6.87 13.08
C TYR A 243 4.29 8.14 13.18
N LEU A 244 4.79 9.25 12.62
CA LEU A 244 4.00 10.48 12.50
C LEU A 244 2.82 10.27 11.54
N CYS A 245 3.07 9.60 10.41
CA CYS A 245 2.03 9.22 9.47
C CYS A 245 0.97 8.31 10.12
N LYS A 246 1.34 7.37 10.99
CA LYS A 246 0.41 6.51 11.74
C LYS A 246 -0.52 7.34 12.64
N ILE A 247 0.01 8.35 13.35
CA ILE A 247 -0.84 9.28 14.13
C ILE A 247 -1.80 10.04 13.21
N ILE A 248 -1.28 10.60 12.11
CA ILE A 248 -2.07 11.39 11.16
C ILE A 248 -3.21 10.56 10.56
N GLN A 249 -2.94 9.33 10.13
CA GLN A 249 -3.97 8.42 9.62
C GLN A 249 -5.09 8.21 10.64
N ASN A 250 -4.72 7.99 11.91
CA ASN A 250 -5.70 7.78 12.98
C ASN A 250 -6.51 9.04 13.28
N LEU A 251 -5.87 10.20 13.21
CA LEU A 251 -6.52 11.48 13.41
C LEU A 251 -7.53 11.79 12.29
N ILE A 252 -7.17 11.53 11.03
CA ILE A 252 -8.07 11.73 9.88
C ILE A 252 -9.38 10.96 10.05
N GLY A 253 -9.35 9.73 10.57
CA GLY A 253 -10.55 8.92 10.80
C GLY A 253 -11.52 9.47 11.86
N ILE A 254 -11.07 10.40 12.71
CA ILE A 254 -11.84 10.94 13.83
C ILE A 254 -12.27 12.39 13.59
N VAL A 255 -11.46 13.17 12.87
CA VAL A 255 -11.77 14.56 12.48
C VAL A 255 -13.09 14.62 11.73
N LYS A 256 -13.84 15.70 11.94
CA LYS A 256 -15.14 15.89 11.30
C LYS A 256 -14.96 15.98 9.78
N PRO A 257 -15.76 15.28 8.97
CA PRO A 257 -15.69 15.36 7.51
C PRO A 257 -15.83 16.77 6.93
N SER A 258 -16.55 17.65 7.64
CA SER A 258 -16.74 19.05 7.24
C SER A 258 -15.54 19.97 7.53
N ASP A 259 -14.57 19.53 8.33
CA ASP A 259 -13.37 20.31 8.65
C ASP A 259 -12.29 20.13 7.57
N ASN A 260 -12.55 20.75 6.41
CA ASN A 260 -11.69 20.65 5.23
C ASN A 260 -10.28 21.21 5.48
N GLU A 261 -10.14 22.26 6.29
CA GLU A 261 -8.83 22.86 6.56
C GLU A 261 -7.93 21.94 7.37
N THR A 262 -8.46 21.34 8.44
CA THR A 262 -7.70 20.40 9.26
C THR A 262 -7.35 19.15 8.46
N LEU A 263 -8.32 18.58 7.73
CA LEU A 263 -8.09 17.40 6.89
C LEU A 263 -7.05 17.67 5.80
N LEU A 264 -7.11 18.83 5.12
CA LEU A 264 -6.10 19.22 4.15
C LEU A 264 -4.69 19.27 4.76
N LYS A 265 -4.54 19.94 5.90
CA LYS A 265 -3.26 20.06 6.61
C LYS A 265 -2.69 18.68 6.97
N LEU A 266 -3.55 17.79 7.46
CA LEU A 266 -3.16 16.42 7.82
C LEU A 266 -2.72 15.61 6.60
N HIS A 267 -3.48 15.65 5.52
CA HIS A 267 -3.11 14.96 4.28
C HIS A 267 -1.79 15.49 3.71
N GLN A 268 -1.61 16.80 3.59
CA GLN A 268 -0.37 17.41 3.11
C GLN A 268 0.84 17.00 3.97
N LYS A 269 0.66 16.93 5.30
CA LYS A 269 1.70 16.49 6.23
C LYS A 269 2.07 15.02 6.04
N ALA A 270 1.13 14.15 5.64
CA ALA A 270 1.40 12.73 5.41
C ALA A 270 1.90 12.42 3.99
N GLU A 271 1.75 13.34 3.03
CA GLU A 271 1.98 13.08 1.60
C GLU A 271 3.39 12.54 1.32
N GLN A 272 4.42 13.15 1.91
CA GLN A 272 5.80 12.71 1.70
C GLN A 272 6.02 11.26 2.16
N CYS A 273 5.44 10.87 3.29
CA CYS A 273 5.50 9.50 3.79
C CYS A 273 4.75 8.53 2.87
N VAL A 274 3.54 8.90 2.42
CA VAL A 274 2.73 8.09 1.50
C VAL A 274 3.48 7.84 0.19
N ARG A 275 3.97 8.90 -0.46
CA ARG A 275 4.74 8.78 -1.72
C ARG A 275 6.03 7.97 -1.57
N LYS A 276 6.64 7.97 -0.38
CA LYS A 276 7.84 7.17 -0.10
C LYS A 276 7.52 5.70 0.16
N CYS A 277 6.35 5.40 0.73
CA CYS A 277 5.93 4.05 1.07
C CYS A 277 5.36 3.26 -0.11
N PHE A 278 4.66 3.92 -1.03
CA PHE A 278 3.96 3.27 -2.14
C PHE A 278 4.66 3.52 -3.49
N PRO A 279 4.59 2.56 -4.44
CA PRO A 279 4.91 2.82 -5.84
C PRO A 279 4.05 3.96 -6.42
N HIS A 280 4.57 4.70 -7.39
CA HIS A 280 3.91 5.89 -7.95
C HIS A 280 2.46 5.64 -8.39
N ASN A 281 2.21 4.58 -9.16
CA ASN A 281 0.86 4.26 -9.66
C ASN A 281 0.02 3.45 -8.67
N HIS A 282 0.40 3.33 -7.40
CA HIS A 282 -0.39 2.56 -6.44
C HIS A 282 -1.72 3.29 -6.12
N PRO A 283 -2.88 2.60 -6.05
CA PRO A 283 -4.18 3.26 -5.83
C PRO A 283 -4.26 4.06 -4.52
N ALA A 284 -3.53 3.64 -3.47
CA ALA A 284 -3.44 4.40 -2.22
C ALA A 284 -2.83 5.79 -2.40
N VAL A 285 -1.90 5.98 -3.35
CA VAL A 285 -1.36 7.31 -3.69
C VAL A 285 -2.46 8.15 -4.32
N ALA A 286 -3.17 7.62 -5.32
CA ALA A 286 -4.26 8.34 -5.97
C ALA A 286 -5.39 8.71 -4.99
N PHE A 287 -5.78 7.79 -4.10
CA PHE A 287 -6.78 8.08 -3.08
C PHE A 287 -6.35 9.23 -2.16
N HIS A 288 -5.09 9.23 -1.74
CA HIS A 288 -4.53 10.31 -0.93
C HIS A 288 -4.55 11.67 -1.67
N LEU A 289 -4.13 11.70 -2.93
CA LEU A 289 -4.13 12.90 -3.78
C LEU A 289 -5.55 13.39 -4.06
N ARG A 290 -6.48 12.48 -4.35
CA ARG A 290 -7.90 12.79 -4.54
C ARG A 290 -8.46 13.52 -3.33
N ASN A 291 -8.18 13.04 -2.12
CA ASN A 291 -8.67 13.69 -0.90
C ASN A 291 -8.09 15.09 -0.71
N ILE A 292 -6.78 15.28 -0.97
CA ILE A 292 -6.19 16.63 -1.01
C ILE A 292 -6.92 17.53 -2.01
N GLY A 293 -7.20 17.01 -3.20
CA GLY A 293 -7.96 17.71 -4.23
C GLY A 293 -9.36 18.13 -3.78
N ILE A 294 -10.11 17.23 -3.15
CA ILE A 294 -11.45 17.51 -2.58
C ILE A 294 -11.38 18.62 -1.54
N PHE A 295 -10.46 18.53 -0.57
CA PHE A 295 -10.37 19.55 0.47
C PHE A 295 -9.94 20.91 -0.07
N LEU A 296 -9.03 20.94 -1.04
CA LEU A 296 -8.64 22.17 -1.75
C LEU A 296 -9.83 22.79 -2.50
N GLN A 297 -10.66 21.97 -3.15
CA GLN A 297 -11.86 22.44 -3.82
C GLN A 297 -12.83 23.08 -2.82
N ASN A 298 -13.09 22.40 -1.70
CA ASN A 298 -14.03 22.86 -0.69
C ASN A 298 -13.61 24.18 -0.01
N ILE A 299 -12.31 24.49 0.04
CA ILE A 299 -11.80 25.78 0.55
C ILE A 299 -11.59 26.83 -0.56
N GLY A 300 -12.03 26.54 -1.79
CA GLY A 300 -11.98 27.47 -2.93
C GLY A 300 -10.63 27.57 -3.66
N GLN A 301 -9.64 26.74 -3.31
CA GLN A 301 -8.33 26.66 -3.99
C GLN A 301 -8.39 25.75 -5.24
N THR A 302 -9.30 26.08 -6.16
CA THR A 302 -9.65 25.26 -7.34
C THR A 302 -8.45 24.93 -8.24
N GLU A 303 -7.53 25.87 -8.47
CA GLU A 303 -6.36 25.64 -9.33
C GLU A 303 -5.46 24.54 -8.77
N LYS A 304 -5.29 24.50 -7.44
CA LYS A 304 -4.50 23.44 -6.79
C LYS A 304 -5.30 22.14 -6.76
N ALA A 305 -6.61 22.20 -6.51
CA ALA A 305 -7.48 21.03 -6.52
C ALA A 305 -7.38 20.27 -7.86
N VAL A 306 -7.47 20.98 -8.99
CA VAL A 306 -7.35 20.40 -10.33
C VAL A 306 -6.01 19.67 -10.51
N LYS A 307 -4.90 20.21 -10.02
CA LYS A 307 -3.58 19.55 -10.12
C LYS A 307 -3.55 18.19 -9.40
N TYR A 308 -4.05 18.16 -8.16
CA TYR A 308 -4.10 16.92 -7.37
C TYR A 308 -5.09 15.89 -7.94
N LEU A 309 -6.28 16.34 -8.35
CA LEU A 309 -7.31 15.46 -8.94
C LEU A 309 -6.85 14.88 -10.28
N LEU A 310 -6.10 15.66 -11.08
CA LEU A 310 -5.53 15.18 -12.32
C LEU A 310 -4.46 14.11 -12.08
N GLU A 311 -3.51 14.35 -11.17
CA GLU A 311 -2.49 13.36 -10.85
C GLU A 311 -3.14 12.06 -10.32
N ALA A 312 -4.16 12.18 -9.47
CA ALA A 312 -4.97 11.04 -9.03
C ALA A 312 -5.64 10.32 -10.22
N GLN A 313 -6.18 11.07 -11.18
CA GLN A 313 -6.84 10.50 -12.38
C GLN A 313 -5.85 9.68 -13.22
N GLU A 314 -4.66 10.20 -13.46
CA GLU A 314 -3.64 9.50 -14.26
C GLU A 314 -3.24 8.17 -13.62
N ILE A 315 -3.08 8.14 -12.30
CA ILE A 315 -2.79 6.91 -11.55
C ILE A 315 -3.98 5.92 -11.58
N LEU A 316 -5.20 6.41 -11.36
CA LEU A 316 -6.40 5.56 -11.32
C LEU A 316 -6.71 4.95 -12.69
N GLU A 317 -6.62 5.72 -13.77
CA GLU A 317 -6.80 5.18 -15.12
C GLU A 317 -5.78 4.10 -15.46
N PHE A 318 -4.53 4.31 -15.05
CA PHE A 318 -3.46 3.35 -15.29
C PHE A 318 -3.70 2.04 -14.52
N THR A 319 -3.98 2.13 -13.22
CA THR A 319 -3.99 0.96 -12.35
C THR A 319 -5.36 0.30 -12.23
N LEU A 320 -6.44 1.07 -12.16
CA LEU A 320 -7.77 0.54 -11.87
C LEU A 320 -8.66 0.39 -13.10
N ASP A 321 -8.31 0.99 -14.24
CA ASP A 321 -9.15 1.21 -15.44
C ASP A 321 -10.19 2.34 -15.31
N LYS A 322 -10.76 2.76 -16.46
CA LYS A 322 -11.67 3.92 -16.55
C LYS A 322 -13.05 3.61 -15.97
N GLU A 323 -13.47 2.36 -16.06
CA GLU A 323 -14.78 1.89 -15.62
C GLU A 323 -14.83 1.58 -14.13
N HIS A 324 -13.69 1.58 -13.45
CA HIS A 324 -13.63 1.38 -12.01
C HIS A 324 -14.32 2.52 -11.24
N CYS A 325 -15.04 2.17 -10.16
CA CYS A 325 -15.82 3.11 -9.34
C CYS A 325 -14.99 4.32 -8.89
N MET A 326 -13.81 4.06 -8.34
CA MET A 326 -12.89 5.11 -7.87
C MET A 326 -12.45 6.06 -9.00
N THR A 327 -12.16 5.52 -10.18
CA THR A 327 -11.73 6.30 -11.35
C THR A 327 -12.85 7.21 -11.84
N MET A 328 -14.07 6.69 -11.96
CA MET A 328 -15.24 7.48 -12.36
C MET A 328 -15.58 8.57 -11.34
N LYS A 329 -15.53 8.25 -10.04
CA LYS A 329 -15.75 9.23 -8.96
C LYS A 329 -14.70 10.35 -8.98
N ASN A 330 -13.43 10.03 -9.22
CA ASN A 330 -12.37 11.04 -9.36
C ASN A 330 -12.55 11.90 -10.62
N GLN A 331 -12.94 11.28 -11.74
CA GLN A 331 -13.21 12.00 -12.98
C GLN A 331 -14.35 13.01 -12.83
N ALA A 332 -15.42 12.65 -12.12
CA ALA A 332 -16.52 13.58 -11.83
C ALA A 332 -16.02 14.81 -11.05
N LEU A 333 -15.27 14.58 -9.96
CA LEU A 333 -14.68 15.67 -9.16
C LEU A 333 -13.75 16.56 -9.99
N LEU A 334 -12.92 15.96 -10.86
CA LEU A 334 -12.03 16.69 -11.76
C LEU A 334 -12.83 17.55 -12.75
N ASN A 335 -13.91 17.02 -13.33
CA ASN A 335 -14.76 17.76 -14.25
C ASN A 335 -15.44 18.96 -13.57
N ASP A 336 -15.95 18.78 -12.35
CA ASP A 336 -16.57 19.84 -11.57
C ASP A 336 -15.57 20.95 -11.24
N ALA A 337 -14.37 20.57 -10.77
CA ALA A 337 -13.30 21.53 -10.48
C ALA A 337 -12.85 22.30 -11.73
N LEU A 338 -12.74 21.62 -12.88
CA LEU A 338 -12.43 22.26 -14.16
C LEU A 338 -13.54 23.20 -14.63
N ALA A 339 -14.81 22.84 -14.46
CA ALA A 339 -15.94 23.69 -14.80
C ALA A 339 -15.96 24.97 -13.96
N GLU A 340 -15.76 24.87 -12.64
CA GLU A 340 -15.66 26.03 -11.75
C GLU A 340 -14.47 26.93 -12.14
N LEU A 341 -13.32 26.33 -12.47
CA LEU A 341 -12.14 27.09 -12.91
C LEU A 341 -12.40 27.86 -14.22
N ARG A 342 -13.11 27.25 -15.18
CA ARG A 342 -13.53 27.92 -16.42
C ARG A 342 -14.47 29.09 -16.13
N GLN A 343 -15.45 28.92 -15.25
CA GLN A 343 -16.38 29.98 -14.85
C GLN A 343 -15.66 31.15 -14.16
N LYS A 344 -14.76 30.87 -13.20
CA LYS A 344 -13.94 31.90 -12.53
C LYS A 344 -13.15 32.71 -13.54
N ARG A 345 -12.55 32.07 -14.55
CA ARG A 345 -11.81 32.77 -15.61
C ARG A 345 -12.71 33.62 -16.51
N GLN A 346 -13.88 33.11 -16.90
CA GLN A 346 -14.83 33.88 -17.72
C GLN A 346 -15.32 35.12 -16.97
N ASN A 347 -15.58 35.01 -15.67
CA ASN A 347 -15.96 36.14 -14.84
C ASN A 347 -14.86 37.19 -14.72
N VAL A 348 -13.59 36.78 -14.62
CA VAL A 348 -12.45 37.70 -14.64
C VAL A 348 -12.35 38.41 -16.00
N LYS A 349 -12.47 37.68 -17.12
CA LYS A 349 -12.43 38.27 -18.48
C LYS A 349 -13.58 39.27 -18.71
N ASN A 350 -14.80 38.92 -18.36
CA ASN A 350 -15.96 39.81 -18.48
C ASN A 350 -15.88 41.00 -17.51
N GLY A 351 -15.24 40.83 -16.35
CA GLY A 351 -14.95 41.90 -15.41
C GLY A 351 -13.93 42.91 -15.94
N THR A 352 -12.87 42.43 -16.58
CA THR A 352 -11.84 43.27 -17.22
C THR A 352 -12.38 44.02 -18.45
N GLU A 353 -13.20 43.36 -19.29
CA GLU A 353 -13.85 44.00 -20.44
C GLU A 353 -14.88 45.08 -20.03
N ASN A 354 -15.56 44.90 -18.89
CA ASN A 354 -16.47 45.91 -18.36
C ASN A 354 -15.74 47.09 -17.68
N THR A 355 -14.55 46.88 -17.11
CA THR A 355 -13.73 47.99 -16.60
C THR A 355 -13.07 48.80 -17.72
N GLU A 356 -12.70 48.17 -18.83
CA GLU A 356 -12.17 48.88 -20.01
C GLU A 356 -13.26 49.70 -20.72
N ASN A 357 -14.51 49.24 -20.74
CA ASN A 357 -15.64 50.00 -21.29
C ASN A 357 -16.16 51.14 -20.38
N VAL A 358 -15.74 51.21 -19.11
CA VAL A 358 -16.07 52.32 -18.18
C VAL A 358 -14.93 53.34 -18.08
N ALA A 359 -13.74 53.03 -18.58
CA ALA A 359 -12.56 53.90 -18.53
C ALA A 359 -12.46 54.94 -19.67
N GLU A 360 -13.52 55.17 -20.46
CA GLU A 360 -13.49 56.14 -21.56
C GLU A 360 -14.07 57.55 -21.22
N GLN A 361 -14.34 57.85 -19.95
CA GLN A 361 -14.74 59.22 -19.54
C GLN A 361 -14.24 59.65 -18.15
N VAL A 362 -12.93 59.60 -17.84
CA VAL A 362 -12.37 60.45 -16.77
C VAL A 362 -10.93 60.88 -17.12
N VAL A 363 -10.70 62.20 -17.05
CA VAL A 363 -9.43 62.95 -17.25
C VAL A 363 -8.48 62.70 -16.06
N PRO A 364 -7.14 62.75 -16.21
CA PRO A 364 -6.22 62.06 -15.30
C PRO A 364 -5.93 62.83 -14.01
N GLU A 365 -6.00 62.15 -12.88
CA GLU A 365 -5.27 62.52 -11.66
C GLU A 365 -4.24 61.43 -11.32
N GLU A 366 -3.05 61.89 -10.95
CA GLU A 366 -1.92 61.10 -10.54
C GLU A 366 -2.24 60.26 -9.30
N GLU A 367 -1.97 58.94 -9.31
CA GLU A 367 -1.44 58.23 -8.13
C GLU A 367 -0.93 56.79 -8.40
N LYS A 368 0.34 56.59 -8.03
CA LYS A 368 1.02 55.41 -7.41
C LYS A 368 1.07 54.04 -8.13
N PRO A 369 2.17 53.27 -7.91
CA PRO A 369 2.54 52.13 -8.75
C PRO A 369 1.64 50.90 -8.50
N VAL A 370 1.16 50.34 -9.61
CA VAL A 370 0.35 49.12 -9.73
C VAL A 370 1.24 47.87 -9.48
N PRO A 371 0.73 46.79 -8.82
CA PRO A 371 1.47 45.54 -8.69
C PRO A 371 1.62 44.82 -10.04
N ASP A 372 2.76 44.14 -10.18
CA ASP A 372 3.27 43.50 -11.40
C ASP A 372 2.28 42.54 -12.10
N GLN A 373 1.72 42.99 -13.23
CA GLN A 373 0.79 42.27 -14.11
C GLN A 373 1.42 41.05 -14.81
N SER A 374 2.76 40.93 -14.83
CA SER A 374 3.46 39.82 -15.49
C SER A 374 3.29 38.45 -14.79
N SER A 375 2.89 38.46 -13.51
CA SER A 375 2.66 37.26 -12.71
C SER A 375 1.32 36.57 -13.02
N LEU A 376 0.32 37.33 -13.50
CA LEU A 376 -1.01 36.82 -13.83
C LEU A 376 -1.05 36.18 -15.23
N GLU A 377 -0.35 36.77 -16.21
CA GLU A 377 -0.25 36.22 -17.57
C GLU A 377 0.43 34.85 -17.60
N ASN A 378 1.53 34.69 -16.85
CA ASN A 378 2.26 33.42 -16.74
C ASN A 378 1.43 32.30 -16.07
N VAL A 379 0.52 32.64 -15.15
CA VAL A 379 -0.38 31.67 -14.50
C VAL A 379 -1.54 31.28 -15.42
N VAL A 380 -2.01 32.19 -16.28
CA VAL A 380 -3.04 31.93 -17.28
C VAL A 380 -2.53 31.01 -18.39
N GLU A 381 -1.26 31.12 -18.80
CA GLU A 381 -0.65 30.26 -19.82
C GLU A 381 -0.50 28.80 -19.37
N ILE A 382 0.15 28.56 -18.22
CA ILE A 382 0.36 27.20 -17.66
C ILE A 382 -0.97 26.46 -17.48
N SER A 383 -2.02 27.20 -17.17
CA SER A 383 -3.33 26.67 -16.85
C SER A 383 -4.25 26.54 -18.06
N ASN A 384 -3.91 27.12 -19.21
CA ASN A 384 -4.51 26.82 -20.51
C ASN A 384 -3.81 25.60 -21.15
N GLU A 385 -2.49 25.50 -21.05
CA GLU A 385 -1.76 24.32 -21.50
C GLU A 385 -2.20 23.05 -20.77
N LEU A 386 -2.40 23.13 -19.45
CA LEU A 386 -2.87 21.99 -18.65
C LEU A 386 -4.31 21.59 -19.03
N ILE A 387 -5.22 22.56 -19.18
CA ILE A 387 -6.61 22.27 -19.60
C ILE A 387 -6.65 21.72 -21.02
N ASN A 388 -5.94 22.34 -21.96
CA ASN A 388 -5.85 21.88 -23.33
C ASN A 388 -5.17 20.50 -23.43
N ALA A 389 -4.14 20.22 -22.62
CA ALA A 389 -3.50 18.91 -22.60
C ALA A 389 -4.41 17.82 -22.00
N ILE A 390 -5.23 18.15 -21.00
CA ILE A 390 -6.23 17.23 -20.43
C ILE A 390 -7.37 17.02 -21.42
N GLU A 391 -7.88 18.09 -22.03
CA GLU A 391 -8.93 18.04 -23.04
C GLU A 391 -8.45 17.30 -24.28
N GLU A 392 -7.23 17.54 -24.77
CA GLU A 392 -6.64 16.79 -25.87
C GLU A 392 -6.38 15.32 -25.51
N LYS A 393 -5.88 15.00 -24.31
CA LYS A 393 -5.74 13.60 -23.86
C LYS A 393 -7.10 12.90 -23.75
N SER A 394 -8.14 13.64 -23.34
CA SER A 394 -9.51 13.13 -23.22
C SER A 394 -10.18 12.96 -24.59
N LEU A 395 -10.00 13.92 -25.50
CA LEU A 395 -10.55 13.93 -26.87
C LEU A 395 -9.84 12.92 -27.77
N LYS A 396 -8.50 12.84 -27.76
CA LYS A 396 -7.73 11.83 -28.53
C LYS A 396 -8.11 10.40 -28.14
N LYS A 397 -8.36 10.14 -26.84
CA LYS A 397 -8.85 8.83 -26.35
C LYS A 397 -10.33 8.56 -26.69
N ILE A 398 -11.14 9.58 -27.00
CA ILE A 398 -12.53 9.42 -27.48
C ILE A 398 -12.53 9.18 -28.99
N GLU A 399 -11.66 9.86 -29.75
CA GLU A 399 -11.49 9.66 -31.19
C GLU A 399 -10.93 8.27 -31.53
N GLU A 400 -9.98 7.73 -30.75
CA GLU A 400 -9.47 6.35 -30.90
C GLU A 400 -10.54 5.26 -30.65
N VAL A 401 -11.62 5.58 -29.92
CA VAL A 401 -12.75 4.67 -29.67
C VAL A 401 -13.84 4.79 -30.74
N LEU A 402 -13.85 5.90 -31.50
CA LEU A 402 -14.83 6.18 -32.56
C LEU A 402 -14.32 5.83 -33.98
N GLU A 403 -13.03 5.54 -34.15
CA GLU A 403 -12.54 4.90 -35.38
C GLU A 403 -12.83 3.40 -35.40
N VAL A 404 -14.06 3.05 -35.76
CA VAL A 404 -14.40 1.71 -36.24
C VAL A 404 -13.49 1.39 -37.44
N PRO A 405 -12.70 0.29 -37.43
CA PRO A 405 -11.97 -0.12 -38.62
C PRO A 405 -12.98 -0.41 -39.73
N LYS A 406 -12.91 0.40 -40.80
CA LYS A 406 -13.63 0.13 -42.05
C LYS A 406 -13.25 -1.26 -42.52
N VAL A 407 -14.22 -2.18 -42.46
CA VAL A 407 -14.12 -3.52 -43.06
C VAL A 407 -13.70 -3.36 -44.53
N PRO A 408 -12.60 -3.98 -44.99
CA PRO A 408 -12.25 -3.96 -46.40
C PRO A 408 -13.32 -4.74 -47.17
N LYS A 409 -13.87 -4.12 -48.22
CA LYS A 409 -14.73 -4.77 -49.20
C LYS A 409 -14.00 -5.98 -49.78
N GLN A 410 -14.57 -7.17 -49.60
CA GLN A 410 -14.14 -8.37 -50.31
C GLN A 410 -14.46 -8.21 -51.79
N GLU A 411 -13.43 -8.18 -52.63
CA GLU A 411 -13.54 -8.50 -54.05
C GLU A 411 -13.59 -10.02 -54.22
N ASN A 412 -14.52 -10.44 -55.09
CA ASN A 412 -14.74 -11.82 -55.50
C ASN A 412 -13.49 -12.44 -56.15
N GLY A 413 -13.13 -13.65 -55.73
CA GLY A 413 -12.08 -14.43 -56.36
C GLY A 413 -12.02 -15.87 -55.83
N SER A 414 -12.65 -16.77 -56.58
CA SER A 414 -12.73 -18.22 -56.37
C SER A 414 -11.39 -18.92 -56.10
N SER A 415 -11.34 -19.82 -55.11
CA SER A 415 -10.93 -21.21 -55.34
C SER A 415 -11.22 -22.11 -54.14
N ASP A 416 -11.75 -23.27 -54.49
CA ASP A 416 -12.39 -24.27 -53.66
C ASP A 416 -11.37 -25.33 -53.19
N LYS A 417 -11.69 -26.01 -52.08
CA LYS A 417 -11.12 -27.32 -51.64
C LYS A 417 -9.66 -27.36 -51.14
N ASN A 418 -9.48 -27.19 -49.82
CA ASN A 418 -8.74 -28.16 -48.98
C ASN A 418 -8.60 -27.65 -47.53
N GLN A 419 -9.63 -27.81 -46.70
CA GLN A 419 -9.46 -27.73 -45.24
C GLN A 419 -10.57 -28.50 -44.49
N SER A 420 -10.82 -29.75 -44.90
CA SER A 420 -11.64 -30.69 -44.12
C SER A 420 -10.97 -32.07 -44.00
N LYS A 421 -9.67 -32.11 -43.66
CA LYS A 421 -8.95 -33.38 -43.39
C LYS A 421 -7.97 -33.34 -42.20
N LYS A 422 -7.94 -32.27 -41.39
CA LYS A 422 -7.00 -32.17 -40.24
C LYS A 422 -7.63 -32.07 -38.84
N GLN A 423 -8.95 -32.25 -38.71
CA GLN A 423 -9.65 -32.31 -37.41
C GLN A 423 -10.37 -33.64 -37.12
N LYS A 424 -10.02 -34.72 -37.83
CA LYS A 424 -10.53 -36.09 -37.55
C LYS A 424 -9.44 -37.12 -37.19
N LYS A 425 -8.28 -36.67 -36.70
CA LYS A 425 -7.14 -37.57 -36.38
C LYS A 425 -6.49 -37.35 -34.99
N GLN A 426 -7.21 -36.78 -34.04
CA GLN A 426 -6.77 -36.70 -32.63
C GLN A 426 -7.84 -37.09 -31.59
N GLN A 427 -8.96 -37.68 -32.03
CA GLN A 427 -9.91 -38.38 -31.17
C GLN A 427 -9.96 -39.87 -31.57
N LYS A 428 -8.84 -40.58 -31.36
CA LYS A 428 -8.76 -42.05 -31.37
C LYS A 428 -7.38 -42.52 -30.88
N GLN A 429 -7.01 -42.14 -29.66
CA GLN A 429 -5.88 -42.74 -28.93
C GLN A 429 -5.94 -42.33 -27.46
N GLN A 430 -6.96 -42.84 -26.75
CA GLN A 430 -6.99 -42.98 -25.30
C GLN A 430 -8.24 -43.79 -24.95
N GLN A 431 -8.20 -45.07 -25.32
CA GLN A 431 -9.01 -46.13 -24.74
C GLN A 431 -8.29 -47.44 -25.09
N ASN A 432 -8.13 -48.29 -24.07
CA ASN A 432 -7.42 -49.58 -24.03
C ASN A 432 -5.94 -49.48 -23.64
N GLN A 433 -5.67 -49.64 -22.34
CA GLN A 433 -5.11 -50.90 -21.82
C GLN A 433 -5.03 -50.85 -20.29
N ALA A 434 -6.10 -51.33 -19.66
CA ALA A 434 -6.05 -51.95 -18.34
C ALA A 434 -6.47 -53.40 -18.54
N ASN A 435 -5.54 -54.34 -18.33
CA ASN A 435 -5.72 -55.69 -17.78
C ASN A 435 -4.59 -56.63 -18.21
N GLY A 436 -3.97 -57.27 -17.22
CA GLY A 436 -3.62 -58.69 -17.33
C GLY A 436 -2.14 -59.09 -17.19
N ASN A 437 -1.80 -59.54 -15.97
CA ASN A 437 -0.95 -60.70 -15.62
C ASN A 437 0.59 -60.63 -15.61
N SER A 438 1.12 -60.64 -14.38
CA SER A 438 1.82 -61.77 -13.72
C SER A 438 2.79 -62.65 -14.54
N LYS A 439 4.09 -62.60 -14.20
CA LYS A 439 4.88 -63.72 -13.61
C LYS A 439 6.38 -63.37 -13.43
N ASN A 440 6.91 -63.81 -12.28
CA ASN A 440 8.29 -64.18 -11.89
C ASN A 440 9.48 -63.87 -12.83
N GLU A 441 10.59 -63.36 -12.28
CA GLU A 441 11.73 -64.17 -11.81
C GLU A 441 12.91 -63.32 -11.26
N LYS A 442 13.43 -63.77 -10.11
CA LYS A 442 14.84 -63.89 -9.68
C LYS A 442 15.79 -62.67 -9.62
N SER A 443 16.25 -62.45 -8.39
CA SER A 443 17.54 -61.84 -8.03
C SER A 443 18.74 -62.59 -8.65
N PRO A 444 19.94 -61.99 -8.62
CA PRO A 444 20.87 -62.40 -7.57
C PRO A 444 21.54 -61.24 -6.84
N ALA A 445 21.92 -61.54 -5.60
CA ALA A 445 22.85 -60.80 -4.75
C ALA A 445 24.30 -60.89 -5.27
N VAL A 446 25.20 -60.07 -4.72
CA VAL A 446 26.45 -60.50 -4.05
C VAL A 446 27.29 -59.28 -3.62
N GLU A 447 27.58 -59.27 -2.31
CA GLU A 447 28.81 -58.87 -1.57
C GLU A 447 29.37 -57.44 -1.70
N SER A 448 29.41 -56.62 -0.63
CA SER A 448 30.09 -56.71 0.68
C SER A 448 31.59 -56.40 0.65
N GLU A 449 32.00 -55.38 1.41
CA GLU A 449 33.03 -55.38 2.46
C GLU A 449 33.29 -53.92 2.90
N SER A 450 33.07 -53.55 4.17
CA SER A 450 33.97 -53.65 5.33
C SER A 450 35.14 -52.64 5.26
N GLY A 451 35.49 -51.85 6.29
CA GLY A 451 35.07 -51.85 7.68
C GLY A 451 35.63 -50.68 8.50
N LYS A 452 35.10 -50.60 9.73
CA LYS A 452 35.74 -50.27 11.03
C LYS A 452 36.45 -48.92 11.21
N VAL A 453 35.90 -48.00 12.01
CA VAL A 453 35.95 -47.91 13.50
C VAL A 453 37.33 -47.47 14.01
N THR A 454 37.40 -46.29 14.64
CA THR A 454 37.90 -46.13 16.02
C THR A 454 37.40 -44.82 16.64
N ASP A 455 37.17 -44.95 17.94
CA ASP A 455 36.55 -44.09 18.94
C ASP A 455 37.52 -43.05 19.52
N LEU A 456 36.99 -42.01 20.18
CA LEU A 456 37.35 -41.54 21.54
C LEU A 456 37.02 -40.05 21.81
N THR A 457 35.87 -39.87 22.46
CA THR A 457 35.57 -39.06 23.67
C THR A 457 36.56 -37.99 24.20
N GLN A 458 35.99 -36.83 24.60
CA GLN A 458 36.14 -36.13 25.91
C GLN A 458 35.14 -34.95 25.94
N ILE A 459 34.02 -34.99 26.68
CA ILE A 459 33.78 -34.65 28.11
C ILE A 459 34.33 -33.28 28.56
N SER A 460 33.43 -32.32 28.79
CA SER A 460 33.34 -31.55 30.06
C SER A 460 32.02 -30.75 30.12
N GLN A 461 31.30 -30.89 31.23
CA GLN A 461 30.08 -30.14 31.58
C GLN A 461 30.41 -28.96 32.55
N PRO A 462 29.46 -28.34 33.30
CA PRO A 462 29.06 -26.94 33.13
C PRO A 462 29.43 -26.05 34.34
N ALA A 463 29.32 -24.73 34.20
CA ALA A 463 29.38 -23.81 35.34
C ALA A 463 27.97 -23.32 35.72
N LYS A 464 27.60 -23.53 36.98
CA LYS A 464 26.45 -22.95 37.69
C LYS A 464 26.86 -21.65 38.37
N THR A 465 26.05 -20.62 38.22
CA THR A 465 25.69 -19.56 39.21
C THR A 465 24.66 -18.66 38.51
N GLU A 466 23.59 -18.12 39.09
CA GLU A 466 23.04 -18.09 40.44
C GLU A 466 21.61 -17.54 40.29
N GLN A 467 20.69 -17.96 41.16
CA GLN A 467 19.29 -17.53 41.15
C GLN A 467 19.17 -16.05 41.55
N LEU A 468 18.43 -15.28 40.76
CA LEU A 468 17.79 -14.05 41.21
C LEU A 468 16.31 -14.11 40.81
N THR A 469 15.49 -14.31 41.83
CA THR A 469 14.03 -14.22 41.81
C THR A 469 13.59 -12.80 41.47
N GLN A 470 12.86 -12.62 40.37
CA GLN A 470 11.95 -11.48 40.22
C GLN A 470 10.67 -11.94 39.51
N ASN A 471 9.55 -11.71 40.19
CA ASN A 471 8.21 -11.81 39.67
C ASN A 471 8.09 -10.97 38.40
N GLY A 472 7.99 -11.62 37.25
CA GLY A 472 7.62 -11.01 35.99
C GLY A 472 6.31 -11.62 35.52
N THR A 473 5.22 -10.86 35.61
CA THR A 473 4.01 -11.13 34.84
C THR A 473 4.39 -11.06 33.36
N GLU A 474 4.47 -12.22 32.71
CA GLU A 474 4.58 -12.31 31.25
C GLU A 474 3.32 -11.68 30.65
N LYS A 475 3.40 -10.41 30.26
CA LYS A 475 2.41 -9.78 29.40
C LYS A 475 2.48 -10.47 28.03
N GLU A 476 1.47 -11.29 27.75
CA GLU A 476 1.13 -11.76 26.41
C GLU A 476 1.23 -10.61 25.41
N THR A 477 2.23 -10.65 24.54
CA THR A 477 2.23 -9.81 23.34
C THR A 477 1.12 -10.35 22.44
N ARG A 478 0.00 -9.65 22.45
CA ARG A 478 -1.23 -9.97 21.74
C ARG A 478 -0.97 -9.91 20.23
N ARG A 479 -0.45 -11.00 19.65
CA ARG A 479 -0.34 -11.21 18.19
C ARG A 479 -1.73 -11.45 17.59
N GLU A 480 -2.69 -10.56 17.78
CA GLU A 480 -3.84 -10.57 16.89
C GLU A 480 -3.28 -10.40 15.48
N THR A 481 -3.56 -11.40 14.62
CA THR A 481 -3.21 -11.43 13.21
C THR A 481 -3.35 -10.03 12.65
N LYS A 482 -2.23 -9.36 12.35
CA LYS A 482 -2.26 -8.10 11.61
C LYS A 482 -3.02 -8.43 10.34
N LYS A 483 -4.28 -7.98 10.29
CA LYS A 483 -5.11 -7.99 9.10
C LYS A 483 -4.23 -7.43 7.98
N VAL A 484 -4.34 -7.99 6.78
CA VAL A 484 -3.71 -7.38 5.62
C VAL A 484 -4.52 -6.12 5.36
N VAL A 485 -4.01 -5.02 5.92
CA VAL A 485 -4.54 -3.67 5.96
C VAL A 485 -5.48 -3.29 4.84
N VAL A 486 -5.03 -3.23 3.59
CA VAL A 486 -5.58 -2.38 2.51
C VAL A 486 -6.56 -1.33 3.04
N CYS A 487 -6.03 -0.28 3.69
CA CYS A 487 -6.81 0.87 4.16
C CYS A 487 -7.93 0.62 5.22
N ASP A 488 -8.04 -0.57 5.83
CA ASP A 488 -9.20 -0.95 6.65
C ASP A 488 -9.56 -0.09 7.85
N ASP A 489 -8.65 0.25 8.76
CA ASP A 489 -9.14 0.58 10.12
C ASP A 489 -9.44 2.08 10.36
N LEU A 490 -9.38 2.98 9.36
CA LEU A 490 -9.50 4.44 9.60
C LEU A 490 -10.29 5.27 8.57
N TYR A 491 -10.86 4.66 7.54
CA TYR A 491 -11.62 5.38 6.52
C TYR A 491 -13.09 4.91 6.38
N SER A 492 -13.57 4.07 7.30
CA SER A 492 -15.00 3.80 7.52
C SER A 492 -15.45 4.62 8.74
N ASP A 493 -16.20 5.72 8.60
CA ASP A 493 -17.67 5.60 8.56
C ASP A 493 -18.41 6.91 8.20
N ASN A 494 -17.80 7.97 7.65
CA ASN A 494 -18.52 9.27 7.54
C ASN A 494 -18.26 10.14 6.30
N MET A 495 -17.89 9.59 5.13
CA MET A 495 -17.76 10.42 3.91
C MET A 495 -18.84 10.16 2.84
N ASP A 496 -19.80 9.25 3.08
CA ASP A 496 -20.87 8.93 2.12
C ASP A 496 -22.20 9.66 2.36
N ASP A 497 -22.31 10.50 3.40
CA ASP A 497 -23.48 11.37 3.63
C ASP A 497 -23.13 12.84 3.34
N LEU A 498 -22.88 13.15 2.07
CA LEU A 498 -23.14 14.50 1.55
C LEU A 498 -24.63 14.55 1.15
N PRO A 499 -25.49 15.32 1.82
CA PRO A 499 -26.87 15.45 1.38
C PRO A 499 -26.93 16.08 -0.02
N GLU A 500 -27.60 15.38 -0.93
CA GLU A 500 -28.18 15.98 -2.14
C GLU A 500 -29.00 17.20 -1.71
N LEU A 501 -28.44 18.40 -1.92
CA LEU A 501 -29.11 19.66 -1.69
C LEU A 501 -28.93 20.54 -2.93
N VAL A 502 -29.60 20.18 -4.02
CA VAL A 502 -30.15 21.14 -4.99
C VAL A 502 -31.43 20.57 -5.62
N GLN A 503 -32.58 20.94 -5.06
CA GLN A 503 -33.72 21.47 -5.81
C GLN A 503 -33.99 22.88 -5.30
#